data_AF-A0A6P1CZ31-F1
#
_entry.id   AF-A0A6P1CZ31-F1
#
_cell.length_a   1.000
_cell.length_b   1.000
_cell.length_c   1.000
_cell.angle_alpha   90.00
_cell.angle_beta   90.00
_cell.angle_gamma   90.00
#
_symmetry.space_group_name_H-M   'P 1'
#
loop_
_entity.id
_entity.type
_entity.pdbx_description
1 polymer ?
#
loop_
_entity_poly.entity_id
_entity_poly.type
_entity_poly.pdbx_seq_one_letter_code
_entity_poly.pdbx_strand_id
1 'polypeptide(L)'
;MSRVHVTVVVPVLLAALMVVMVLATGFGAESLPVSGVLEVLEHRLTGRIPPDPGMDTIVWQLRVPRTVLAAIVGAGLALAGAAMQTLVRNPLADPF
;
A
#
# COMPACT_ATOMS: atom_id res chain seq x y z
N MET A 1 -26.43 6.86 12.67
CA MET A 1 -26.06 6.72 11.25
C MET A 1 -24.55 6.79 11.00
N SER A 2 -23.77 7.64 11.68
CA SER A 2 -22.30 7.75 11.43
C SER A 2 -21.48 6.52 11.78
N ARG A 3 -21.85 5.74 12.81
CA ARG A 3 -21.10 4.52 13.19
C ARG A 3 -21.10 3.45 12.10
N VAL A 4 -22.26 3.22 11.46
CA VAL A 4 -22.41 2.23 10.38
C VAL A 4 -21.53 2.60 9.17
N HIS A 5 -21.43 3.89 8.84
CA HIS A 5 -20.56 4.35 7.75
C HIS A 5 -19.09 4.08 8.05
N VAL A 6 -18.60 4.40 9.24
CA VAL A 6 -17.20 4.15 9.62
C VAL A 6 -16.88 2.66 9.65
N THR A 7 -17.78 1.83 10.19
CA THR A 7 -17.60 0.38 10.26
C THR A 7 -17.50 -0.28 8.88
N VAL A 8 -18.08 0.31 7.83
CA VAL A 8 -17.99 -0.22 6.45
C VAL A 8 -16.87 0.45 5.67
N VAL A 9 -16.72 1.77 5.75
CA VAL A 9 -15.77 2.53 4.94
C VAL A 9 -14.32 2.19 5.28
N VAL A 10 -13.99 2.10 6.58
CA VAL A 10 -12.62 1.79 7.01
C VAL A 10 -12.12 0.44 6.48
N PRO A 11 -12.82 -0.69 6.67
CA PRO A 11 -12.36 -1.98 6.13
C PRO A 11 -12.34 -2.00 4.61
N VAL A 12 -13.27 -1.31 3.92
CA VAL A 12 -13.24 -1.22 2.45
C VAL A 12 -11.98 -0.48 1.97
N LEU A 13 -11.63 0.65 2.60
CA LEU A 13 -10.42 1.40 2.26
C LEU A 13 -9.14 0.62 2.58
N LEU A 14 -9.11 -0.11 3.70
CA LEU A 14 -7.97 -0.98 4.02
C LEU A 14 -7.83 -2.12 3.03
N ALA A 15 -8.93 -2.77 2.63
CA ALA A 15 -8.91 -3.80 1.60
C ALA A 15 -8.44 -3.24 0.25
N ALA A 16 -8.95 -2.08 -0.15
CA ALA A 16 -8.52 -1.39 -1.36
C ALA A 16 -7.02 -1.04 -1.33
N LEU A 17 -6.52 -0.55 -0.19
CA LEU A 17 -5.09 -0.28 0.01
C LEU A 17 -4.25 -1.54 -0.20
N MET A 18 -4.64 -2.66 0.43
CA MET A 18 -3.93 -3.93 0.27
C MET A 18 -3.91 -4.41 -1.19
N VAL A 19 -5.05 -4.34 -1.89
CA VAL A 19 -5.13 -4.70 -3.31
C VAL A 19 -4.21 -3.81 -4.16
N VAL A 20 -4.25 -2.49 -3.95
CA VAL A 20 -3.41 -1.55 -4.69
C VAL A 20 -1.93 -1.77 -4.39
N MET A 21 -1.55 -2.10 -3.14
CA MET A 21 -0.16 -2.42 -2.81
C MET A 21 0.35 -3.65 -3.55
N VAL A 22 -0.45 -4.72 -3.63
CA VAL A 22 -0.08 -5.92 -4.40
C VAL A 22 0.04 -5.60 -5.89
N LEU A 23 -0.92 -4.85 -6.45
CA LEU A 23 -0.86 -4.43 -7.85
C LEU A 23 0.37 -3.54 -8.12
N ALA A 24 0.66 -2.58 -7.24
CA ALA A 24 1.79 -1.67 -7.35
C ALA A 24 3.13 -2.42 -7.37
N THR A 25 3.25 -3.54 -6.64
CA THR A 25 4.46 -4.38 -6.69
C THR A 25 4.65 -5.10 -8.03
N GLY A 26 3.62 -5.27 -8.85
CA GLY A 26 3.74 -5.81 -10.21
C GLY A 26 4.36 -4.85 -11.23
N PHE A 27 4.27 -3.54 -10.97
CA PHE A 27 4.80 -2.49 -11.84
C PHE A 27 6.25 -2.13 -11.50
N GLY A 28 7.12 -2.04 -12.52
CA GLY A 28 8.54 -1.72 -12.36
C GLY A 28 9.28 -1.67 -13.70
N ALA A 29 10.61 -1.71 -13.66
CA ALA A 29 11.46 -1.72 -14.86
C ALA A 29 11.12 -2.86 -15.83
N GLU A 30 10.71 -4.01 -15.27
CA GLU A 30 10.06 -5.10 -16.00
C GLU A 30 8.69 -5.35 -15.39
N SER A 31 7.68 -5.55 -16.25
CA SER A 31 6.33 -5.87 -15.81
C SER A 31 6.28 -7.34 -15.38
N LEU A 32 6.06 -7.58 -14.09
CA LEU A 32 5.90 -8.93 -13.56
C LEU A 32 4.40 -9.27 -13.55
N PRO A 33 4.01 -10.49 -13.95
CA PRO A 33 2.63 -10.92 -13.82
C PRO A 33 2.23 -10.93 -12.34
N VAL A 34 0.98 -10.54 -12.06
CA VAL A 34 0.44 -10.47 -10.69
C VAL A 34 0.49 -11.84 -10.00
N SER A 35 0.37 -12.92 -10.76
CA SER A 35 0.53 -14.29 -10.23
C SER A 35 1.92 -14.53 -9.62
N GLY A 36 2.99 -14.06 -10.28
CA GLY A 36 4.36 -14.21 -9.76
C GLY A 36 4.59 -13.39 -8.49
N VAL A 37 3.99 -12.20 -8.41
CA VAL A 37 4.02 -11.38 -7.19
C VAL A 37 3.30 -12.10 -6.03
N LEU A 38 2.11 -12.65 -6.28
CA LEU A 38 1.34 -13.39 -5.28
C LEU A 38 2.08 -14.64 -4.81
N GLU A 39 2.72 -15.37 -5.72
CA GLU A 39 3.56 -16.51 -5.38
C GLU A 39 4.71 -16.09 -4.45
N VAL A 40 5.48 -15.05 -4.80
CA VAL A 40 6.57 -14.58 -3.92
C VAL A 40 6.04 -14.20 -2.54
N LEU A 41 4.93 -13.45 -2.48
CA LEU A 41 4.33 -13.05 -1.20
C LEU A 41 3.86 -14.27 -0.39
N GLU A 42 3.21 -15.26 -1.02
CA GLU A 42 2.79 -16.48 -0.35
C GLU A 42 3.98 -17.25 0.22
N HIS A 43 5.05 -17.44 -0.56
CA HIS A 43 6.23 -18.19 -0.12
C HIS A 43 6.93 -17.49 1.06
N ARG A 44 7.07 -16.16 1.01
CA ARG A 44 7.69 -15.38 2.09
C ARG A 44 6.83 -15.33 3.36
N LEU A 45 5.50 -15.35 3.23
CA LEU A 45 4.58 -15.40 4.37
C LEU A 45 4.47 -16.81 4.98
N THR A 46 4.59 -17.85 4.17
CA THR A 46 4.50 -19.27 4.61
C THR A 46 5.85 -19.89 4.97
N GLY A 47 6.96 -19.19 4.71
CA GLY A 47 8.31 -19.70 4.97
C GLY A 47 8.77 -20.77 3.97
N ARG A 48 8.16 -20.84 2.78
CA ARG A 48 8.54 -21.78 1.72
C ARG A 48 9.73 -21.27 0.91
N ILE A 49 10.44 -22.19 0.26
CA ILE A 49 11.58 -21.87 -0.62
C ILE A 49 11.05 -21.21 -1.89
N PRO A 50 11.57 -20.05 -2.31
CA PRO A 50 11.10 -19.37 -3.52
C PRO A 50 11.45 -20.19 -4.78
N PRO A 51 10.52 -20.31 -5.75
CA PRO A 51 10.78 -21.02 -7.00
C PRO A 51 11.79 -20.28 -7.91
N ASP A 52 11.85 -18.95 -7.82
CA ASP A 52 12.81 -18.11 -8.55
C ASP A 52 13.47 -17.09 -7.59
N PRO A 53 14.76 -17.27 -7.24
CA PRO A 53 15.50 -16.36 -6.37
C PRO A 53 15.66 -14.93 -6.92
N GLY A 54 15.68 -14.76 -8.24
CA GLY A 54 15.78 -13.45 -8.89
C GLY A 54 14.49 -12.65 -8.72
N MET A 55 13.36 -13.29 -9.02
CA MET A 55 12.03 -12.71 -8.80
C MET A 55 11.76 -12.43 -7.31
N ASP A 56 12.18 -13.33 -6.41
CA ASP A 56 12.08 -13.13 -4.95
C ASP A 56 12.81 -11.85 -4.51
N THR A 57 14.05 -11.66 -4.97
CA THR A 57 14.84 -10.46 -4.64
C THR A 57 14.17 -9.19 -5.16
N ILE A 58 13.69 -9.20 -6.40
CA ILE A 58 13.02 -8.04 -7.02
C ILE A 58 11.75 -7.68 -6.25
N VAL A 59 10.87 -8.65 -6.01
CA VAL A 59 9.58 -8.39 -5.36
C VAL A 59 9.79 -8.06 -3.88
N TRP A 60 10.50 -8.92 -3.13
CA TRP A 60 10.59 -8.83 -1.68
C TRP A 60 11.59 -7.78 -1.18
N GLN A 61 12.75 -7.64 -1.82
CA GLN A 61 13.80 -6.72 -1.34
C GLN A 61 13.75 -5.34 -1.98
N LEU A 62 13.23 -5.21 -3.21
CA LEU A 62 13.19 -3.92 -3.91
C LEU A 62 11.79 -3.30 -3.92
N ARG A 63 10.76 -4.05 -4.32
CA ARG A 63 9.42 -3.50 -4.57
C ARG A 63 8.55 -3.40 -3.32
N VAL A 64 8.48 -4.45 -2.51
CA VAL A 64 7.68 -4.44 -1.26
C VAL A 64 8.09 -3.30 -0.33
N PRO A 65 9.38 -3.06 -0.04
CA PRO A 65 9.79 -1.96 0.85
C PRO A 65 9.41 -0.59 0.28
N ARG A 66 9.55 -0.40 -1.03
CA ARG A 66 9.14 0.84 -1.72
C ARG A 66 7.63 1.06 -1.63
N THR A 67 6.83 0.04 -1.84
CA THR A 67 5.35 0.13 -1.77
C THR A 67 4.88 0.43 -0.35
N VAL A 68 5.48 -0.22 0.65
CA VAL A 68 5.22 0.07 2.08
C VAL A 68 5.59 1.53 2.41
N LEU A 69 6.76 1.98 1.96
CA LEU A 69 7.19 3.37 2.16
C LEU A 69 6.21 4.36 1.52
N ALA A 70 5.75 4.09 0.30
CA ALA A 70 4.75 4.94 -0.37
C ALA A 70 3.43 5.03 0.42
N ALA A 71 2.96 3.92 0.99
CA ALA A 71 1.76 3.91 1.83
C ALA A 71 1.96 4.75 3.11
N ILE A 72 3.12 4.62 3.77
CA ILE A 72 3.47 5.39 4.98
C ILE A 72 3.55 6.89 4.66
N VAL A 73 4.25 7.27 3.59
CA VAL A 73 4.38 8.66 3.17
C VAL A 73 3.01 9.25 2.81
N GLY A 74 2.19 8.52 2.05
CA GLY A 74 0.83 8.96 1.71
C GLY A 74 -0.04 9.17 2.95
N ALA A 75 0.03 8.27 3.92
CA ALA A 75 -0.67 8.43 5.20
C ALA A 75 -0.18 9.67 5.97
N GLY A 76 1.13 9.91 6.00
CA GLY A 76 1.72 11.10 6.63
C GLY A 76 1.24 12.41 5.99
N LEU A 77 1.22 12.47 4.66
CA LEU A 77 0.71 13.63 3.92
C LEU A 77 -0.79 13.86 4.16
N ALA A 78 -1.59 12.79 4.15
CA ALA A 78 -3.03 12.88 4.44
C ALA A 78 -3.30 13.39 5.87
N LEU A 79 -2.53 12.93 6.86
CA LEU A 79 -2.63 13.39 8.24
C LEU A 79 -2.20 14.85 8.40
N ALA A 80 -1.11 15.27 7.74
CA ALA A 80 -0.66 16.66 7.73
C ALA A 80 -1.72 17.58 7.10
N GLY A 81 -2.34 17.14 5.99
CA GLY A 81 -3.45 17.85 5.34
C GLY A 81 -4.65 18.02 6.26
N ALA A 82 -5.12 16.93 6.88
CA ALA A 82 -6.24 16.97 7.81
C ALA A 82 -5.94 17.87 9.04
N ALA A 83 -4.73 17.80 9.58
CA ALA A 83 -4.30 18.66 10.68
C ALA A 83 -4.32 20.14 10.28
N MET A 84 -3.80 20.50 9.10
CA MET A 84 -3.82 21.89 8.65
C MET A 84 -5.25 22.39 8.40
N GLN A 85 -6.07 21.61 7.71
CA GLN A 85 -7.48 21.95 7.45
C GLN A 85 -8.26 22.22 8.73
N THR A 86 -8.02 21.44 9.78
CA THR A 86 -8.66 21.64 11.10
C THR A 86 -8.09 22.85 11.85
N LEU A 87 -6.78 23.09 11.82
CA LEU A 87 -6.12 24.23 12.47
C LEU A 87 -6.62 25.57 11.93
N VAL A 88 -6.67 25.72 10.59
CA VAL A 88 -7.11 26.97 9.96
C VAL A 88 -8.62 27.00 9.71
N ARG A 89 -9.32 25.91 9.99
CA ARG A 89 -10.77 25.72 9.75
C ARG A 89 -11.17 26.03 8.30
N ASN A 90 -10.28 25.69 7.37
CA ASN A 90 -10.48 25.89 5.94
C ASN A 90 -10.26 24.54 5.22
N PRO A 91 -11.31 23.94 4.62
CA PRO A 91 -11.19 22.66 3.93
C PRO A 91 -10.32 22.71 2.66
N LEU A 92 -9.96 23.91 2.18
CA LEU A 92 -9.08 24.10 1.03
C LEU A 92 -7.60 24.33 1.41
N ALA A 93 -7.27 24.30 2.71
CA ALA A 93 -5.89 24.46 3.14
C ALA A 93 -5.08 23.19 2.85
N ASP A 94 -3.94 23.36 2.18
CA ASP A 94 -2.96 22.32 1.93
C ASP A 94 -1.64 22.67 2.65
N PRO A 95 -0.98 21.69 3.29
CA PRO A 95 0.33 21.87 3.91
C PRO A 95 1.47 22.24 2.96
N PHE A 96 1.29 22.09 1.63
CA PHE A 96 2.29 22.41 0.60
C PHE A 96 1.72 23.16 -0.62
#